data_AF-A0A8S3FIK9-F1
#
_entry.id   AF-A0A8S3FIK9-F1
#
_cell.length_a   1.000
_cell.length_b   1.000
_cell.length_c   1.000
_cell.angle_alpha   90.00
_cell.angle_beta   90.00
_cell.angle_gamma   90.00
#
_symmetry.space_group_name_H-M   'P 1'
#
loop_
_entity.id
_entity.type
_entity.pdbx_description
1 polymer ?
#
loop_
_entity_poly.entity_id
_entity_poly.type
_entity_poly.pdbx_seq_one_letter_code
_entity_poly.pdbx_strand_id
1 'polypeptide(L)'
;MVRFSFFDHNVGLTQDLSKQTTDLLWFQLEQDVILQIPGNKQEMIDACRLYYRGNPKVLKMIDHFKNEYRSDEAIQTYLKKSFLYKIVNKALRIKDFDELDKFRCFVKDLIENIACGHRKMSQSTKEPLFVYRGMKMNQDEIGKFKENEGNLVSIHGLLETTSIRSTALTQVIKVVRETHMIPVLLEIESDLNHNASFTDTIQCGDLPSEKDILFDSNVTFRLEKVKTDEKVVLMALKVSTDGETIKQKYIEDTHRQIENLSMKILFGRLMCDIGL
;
A
#
# COMPACT_ATOMS: atom_id res chain seq x y z
N MET A 1 -5.39 2.75 -11.88
CA MET A 1 -6.46 2.86 -10.86
C MET A 1 -6.01 2.08 -9.62
N VAL A 2 -6.25 2.65 -8.44
CA VAL A 2 -6.02 2.00 -7.14
C VAL A 2 -7.07 0.90 -6.97
N ARG A 3 -6.72 -0.24 -6.36
CA ARG A 3 -7.67 -1.32 -6.05
C ARG A 3 -7.92 -1.38 -4.56
N PHE A 4 -9.14 -1.76 -4.19
CA PHE A 4 -9.61 -1.87 -2.83
C PHE A 4 -10.18 -3.27 -2.61
N SER A 5 -9.96 -3.80 -1.42
CA SER A 5 -10.62 -5.00 -0.92
C SER A 5 -11.31 -4.68 0.40
N PHE A 6 -12.48 -5.28 0.61
CA PHE A 6 -13.31 -5.07 1.80
C PHE A 6 -13.36 -6.36 2.61
N PHE A 7 -13.35 -6.23 3.93
CA PHE A 7 -13.33 -7.35 4.87
C PHE A 7 -14.28 -7.08 6.02
N ASP A 8 -15.20 -8.01 6.26
CA ASP A 8 -16.12 -7.93 7.39
C ASP A 8 -15.35 -8.05 8.72
N HIS A 9 -15.66 -7.18 9.67
CA HIS A 9 -15.12 -7.19 11.03
C HIS A 9 -15.35 -8.50 11.79
N ASN A 10 -16.38 -9.29 11.44
CA ASN A 10 -16.70 -10.56 12.10
C ASN A 10 -15.86 -11.75 11.61
N VAL A 11 -15.05 -11.56 10.56
CA VAL A 11 -14.28 -12.62 9.90
C VAL A 11 -13.26 -13.28 10.82
N GLY A 12 -12.87 -12.62 11.91
CA GLY A 12 -12.02 -13.21 12.94
C GLY A 12 -12.67 -14.32 13.77
N LEU A 13 -13.93 -14.71 13.54
CA LEU A 13 -14.66 -15.66 14.40
C LEU A 13 -14.84 -17.08 13.83
N THR A 14 -14.51 -17.33 12.56
CA THR A 14 -14.71 -18.64 11.92
C THR A 14 -13.39 -19.35 11.64
N GLN A 15 -13.36 -20.69 11.81
CA GLN A 15 -12.20 -21.53 11.47
C GLN A 15 -11.93 -21.59 9.95
N ASP A 16 -12.95 -21.33 9.13
CA ASP A 16 -12.78 -21.19 7.68
C ASP A 16 -12.38 -19.76 7.32
N LEU A 17 -11.21 -19.62 6.69
CA LEU A 17 -10.77 -18.39 6.07
C LEU A 17 -11.64 -18.12 4.85
N SER A 18 -12.45 -17.07 4.91
CA SER A 18 -13.11 -16.55 3.72
C SER A 18 -12.04 -16.06 2.72
N LYS A 19 -12.34 -16.10 1.42
CA LYS A 19 -11.46 -15.56 0.37
C LYS A 19 -11.02 -14.11 0.66
N GLN A 20 -11.88 -13.32 1.28
CA GLN A 20 -11.58 -11.95 1.71
C GLN A 20 -10.48 -11.98 2.79
N THR A 21 -10.59 -12.80 3.83
CA THR A 21 -9.55 -12.92 4.86
C THR A 21 -8.19 -13.26 4.28
N THR A 22 -8.16 -14.20 3.33
CA THR A 22 -6.92 -14.65 2.69
C THR A 22 -6.28 -13.54 1.86
N ASP A 23 -7.11 -12.73 1.19
CA ASP A 23 -6.66 -11.57 0.44
C ASP A 23 -6.03 -10.49 1.34
N LEU A 24 -6.57 -10.27 2.54
CA LEU A 24 -6.00 -9.37 3.55
C LEU A 24 -4.68 -9.93 4.08
N LEU A 25 -4.67 -11.20 4.50
CA LEU A 25 -3.49 -11.88 5.04
C LEU A 25 -2.33 -11.86 4.05
N TRP A 26 -2.61 -11.93 2.75
CA TRP A 26 -1.58 -11.79 1.73
C TRP A 26 -0.80 -10.48 1.89
N PHE A 27 -1.49 -9.35 2.06
CA PHE A 27 -0.88 -8.01 2.22
C PHE A 27 -0.25 -7.76 3.59
N GLN A 28 -0.52 -8.65 4.54
CA GLN A 28 0.05 -8.58 5.87
C GLN A 28 1.33 -9.43 5.96
N LEU A 29 1.40 -10.54 5.21
CA LEU A 29 2.48 -11.54 5.32
C LEU A 29 3.52 -11.45 4.20
N GLU A 30 3.19 -10.93 3.02
CA GLU A 30 4.14 -10.82 1.92
C GLU A 30 5.33 -9.93 2.29
N GLN A 31 5.07 -8.83 3.01
CA GLN A 31 6.12 -7.94 3.48
C GLN A 31 7.07 -8.65 4.46
N ASP A 32 6.52 -9.39 5.43
CA ASP A 32 7.32 -10.13 6.41
C ASP A 32 8.25 -11.15 5.73
N VAL A 33 7.81 -11.75 4.62
CA VAL A 33 8.64 -12.65 3.80
C VAL A 33 9.69 -11.89 3.00
N ILE A 34 9.30 -10.82 2.30
CA ILE A 34 10.22 -10.00 1.47
C ILE A 34 11.37 -9.45 2.32
N LEU A 35 11.09 -8.98 3.54
CA LEU A 35 12.11 -8.42 4.44
C LEU A 35 13.16 -9.47 4.88
N GLN A 36 12.80 -10.75 4.92
CA GLN A 36 13.68 -11.86 5.34
C GLN A 36 14.54 -12.45 4.21
N ILE A 37 14.25 -12.12 2.95
CA ILE A 37 14.99 -12.66 1.80
C ILE A 37 16.08 -11.66 1.39
N PRO A 38 17.36 -12.07 1.30
CA PRO A 38 18.41 -11.21 0.78
C PRO A 38 18.10 -10.78 -0.66
N GLY A 39 18.12 -9.48 -0.92
CA GLY A 39 17.96 -8.95 -2.25
C GLY A 39 19.25 -9.04 -3.08
N ASN A 40 19.12 -9.17 -4.40
CA ASN A 40 20.23 -9.02 -5.34
C ASN A 40 19.97 -7.84 -6.29
N LYS A 41 20.71 -6.73 -6.09
CA LYS A 41 20.56 -5.52 -6.91
C LYS A 41 20.83 -5.82 -8.39
N GLN A 42 21.78 -6.69 -8.70
CA GLN A 42 22.13 -7.01 -10.09
C GLN A 42 21.00 -7.79 -10.79
N GLU A 43 20.40 -8.78 -10.13
CA GLU A 43 19.22 -9.50 -10.65
C GLU A 43 18.07 -8.54 -10.95
N MET A 44 17.76 -7.62 -10.03
CA MET A 44 16.72 -6.61 -10.24
C MET A 44 17.02 -5.71 -11.45
N ILE A 45 18.27 -5.27 -11.63
CA ILE A 45 18.69 -4.46 -12.76
C ILE A 45 18.55 -5.23 -14.08
N ASP A 46 18.92 -6.50 -14.10
CA ASP A 46 18.81 -7.33 -15.30
C ASP A 46 17.34 -7.59 -15.66
N ALA A 47 16.49 -7.81 -14.66
CA ALA A 47 15.03 -7.86 -14.84
C ALA A 47 14.47 -6.55 -15.43
N CYS A 48 14.91 -5.38 -14.93
CA CYS A 48 14.51 -4.09 -15.49
C CYS A 48 14.90 -3.96 -16.97
N ARG A 49 16.12 -4.34 -17.33
CA ARG A 49 16.63 -4.26 -18.70
C ARG A 49 15.87 -5.17 -19.65
N LEU A 50 15.50 -6.36 -19.17
CA LEU A 50 14.67 -7.29 -19.93
C LEU A 50 13.25 -6.73 -20.14
N TYR A 51 12.61 -6.22 -19.08
CA TYR A 51 11.27 -5.64 -19.14
C TYR A 51 11.19 -4.46 -20.12
N TYR A 52 12.20 -3.60 -20.12
CA TYR A 52 12.27 -2.41 -20.97
C TYR A 52 13.17 -2.58 -22.21
N ARG A 53 13.38 -3.83 -22.65
CA ARG A 53 14.14 -4.12 -23.87
C ARG A 53 13.54 -3.36 -25.05
N GLY A 54 14.39 -2.66 -25.80
CA GLY A 54 13.96 -1.85 -26.93
C GLY A 54 13.46 -0.45 -26.56
N ASN A 55 13.59 -0.02 -25.30
CA ASN A 55 13.35 1.37 -24.89
C ASN A 55 14.65 2.06 -24.44
N PRO A 56 15.42 2.67 -25.36
CA PRO A 56 16.71 3.28 -25.05
C PRO A 56 16.64 4.37 -23.98
N LYS A 57 15.51 5.10 -23.90
CA LYS A 57 15.31 6.14 -22.90
C LYS A 57 15.26 5.54 -21.49
N VAL A 58 14.45 4.49 -21.29
CA VAL A 58 14.35 3.83 -19.99
C VAL A 58 15.63 3.06 -19.65
N LEU A 59 16.29 2.45 -20.63
CA LEU A 59 17.59 1.78 -20.40
C LEU A 59 18.65 2.75 -19.84
N LYS A 60 18.75 3.98 -20.36
CA LYS A 60 19.63 5.01 -19.78
C LYS A 60 19.25 5.37 -18.33
N MET A 61 17.95 5.41 -18.01
CA MET A 61 17.49 5.65 -16.64
C MET A 61 17.84 4.48 -15.72
N ILE A 62 17.79 3.24 -16.21
CA ILE A 62 18.22 2.04 -15.48
C ILE A 62 19.72 2.10 -15.21
N ASP A 63 20.53 2.51 -16.18
CA ASP A 63 22.00 2.62 -16.00
C ASP A 63 22.35 3.67 -14.95
N HIS A 64 21.69 4.83 -14.97
CA HIS A 64 21.84 5.86 -13.94
C HIS A 64 21.43 5.35 -12.55
N PHE A 65 20.25 4.70 -12.45
CA PHE A 65 19.80 4.08 -11.21
C PHE A 65 20.78 3.01 -10.70
N LYS A 66 21.32 2.16 -11.59
CA LYS A 66 22.31 1.14 -11.21
C LYS A 66 23.49 1.75 -10.45
N ASN A 67 24.01 2.85 -10.97
CA ASN A 67 25.24 3.47 -10.49
C ASN A 67 25.02 4.39 -9.28
N GLU A 68 23.87 5.06 -9.20
CA GLU A 68 23.66 6.15 -8.23
C GLU A 68 22.68 5.79 -7.11
N TYR A 69 21.87 4.75 -7.27
CA TYR A 69 20.87 4.39 -6.26
C TYR A 69 21.48 3.95 -4.92
N ARG A 70 20.98 4.58 -3.86
CA ARG A 70 21.19 4.23 -2.46
C ARG A 70 19.89 3.80 -1.79
N SER A 71 19.98 2.84 -0.86
CA SER A 71 18.81 2.28 -0.17
C SER A 71 18.04 3.32 0.64
N ASP A 72 18.70 4.33 1.21
CA ASP A 72 18.08 5.42 1.96
C ASP A 72 17.41 6.50 1.07
N GLU A 73 17.45 6.30 -0.25
CA GLU A 73 16.80 7.16 -1.25
C GLU A 73 15.61 6.48 -1.96
N ALA A 74 15.11 5.38 -1.38
CA ALA A 74 14.06 4.54 -1.96
C ALA A 74 12.74 5.30 -2.19
N ILE A 75 12.31 6.12 -1.22
CA ILE A 75 11.06 6.89 -1.30
C ILE A 75 11.15 7.94 -2.41
N GLN A 76 12.25 8.67 -2.48
CA GLN A 76 12.55 9.69 -3.47
C GLN A 76 12.57 9.06 -4.87
N THR A 77 13.21 7.90 -4.98
CA THR A 77 13.22 7.11 -6.22
C THR A 77 11.82 6.67 -6.62
N TYR A 78 11.01 6.22 -5.66
CA TYR A 78 9.61 5.83 -5.88
C TYR A 78 8.78 7.03 -6.39
N LEU A 79 8.88 8.18 -5.75
CA LEU A 79 8.14 9.40 -6.07
C LEU A 79 8.52 10.03 -7.42
N LYS A 80 9.69 9.71 -7.98
CA LYS A 80 10.06 10.08 -9.38
C LYS A 80 9.11 9.46 -10.42
N LYS A 81 8.21 8.54 -10.05
CA LYS A 81 7.19 7.91 -10.92
C LYS A 81 7.77 7.33 -12.22
N SER A 82 8.99 6.82 -12.11
CA SER A 82 9.79 6.29 -13.21
C SER A 82 9.48 4.81 -13.48
N PHE A 83 10.46 4.06 -13.97
CA PHE A 83 10.32 2.66 -14.37
C PHE A 83 10.02 1.73 -13.17
N LEU A 84 10.74 1.86 -12.05
CA LEU A 84 10.50 1.05 -10.84
C LEU A 84 9.11 1.27 -10.26
N TYR A 85 8.66 2.53 -10.18
CA TYR A 85 7.32 2.87 -9.71
C TYR A 85 6.24 2.08 -10.45
N LYS A 86 6.36 1.96 -11.78
CA LYS A 86 5.38 1.25 -12.62
C LYS A 86 5.38 -0.25 -12.37
N ILE A 87 6.55 -0.87 -12.26
CA ILE A 87 6.68 -2.31 -12.04
C ILE A 87 6.16 -2.67 -10.64
N VAL A 88 6.68 -2.00 -9.61
CA VAL A 88 6.36 -2.30 -8.21
C VAL A 88 4.88 -2.06 -7.92
N ASN A 89 4.31 -0.92 -8.33
CA ASN A 89 2.88 -0.69 -8.13
C ASN A 89 2.00 -1.66 -8.91
N LYS A 90 2.45 -2.12 -10.09
CA LYS A 90 1.70 -3.15 -10.83
C LYS A 90 1.72 -4.45 -10.03
N ALA A 91 2.89 -4.88 -9.56
CA ALA A 91 3.07 -6.13 -8.82
C ALA A 91 2.25 -6.14 -7.52
N LEU A 92 2.35 -5.08 -6.71
CA LEU A 92 1.53 -4.91 -5.50
C LEU A 92 0.02 -4.93 -5.82
N ARG A 93 -0.41 -4.25 -6.88
CA ARG A 93 -1.83 -4.16 -7.24
C ARG A 93 -2.46 -5.51 -7.60
N ILE A 94 -1.68 -6.39 -8.23
CA ILE A 94 -2.15 -7.69 -8.73
C ILE A 94 -1.64 -8.87 -7.90
N LYS A 95 -0.97 -8.61 -6.78
CA LYS A 95 -0.41 -9.64 -5.87
C LYS A 95 0.61 -10.56 -6.55
N ASP A 96 1.41 -10.01 -7.45
CA ASP A 96 2.44 -10.75 -8.19
C ASP A 96 3.68 -10.93 -7.31
N PHE A 97 3.69 -11.99 -6.49
CA PHE A 97 4.79 -12.25 -5.57
C PHE A 97 6.10 -12.55 -6.31
N ASP A 98 6.06 -13.26 -7.44
CA ASP A 98 7.26 -13.53 -8.24
C ASP A 98 7.92 -12.25 -8.74
N GLU A 99 7.13 -11.28 -9.18
CA GLU A 99 7.64 -9.96 -9.55
C GLU A 99 8.11 -9.19 -8.30
N LEU A 100 7.38 -9.21 -7.19
CA LEU A 100 7.87 -8.57 -5.96
C LEU A 100 9.18 -9.16 -5.46
N ASP A 101 9.37 -10.47 -5.58
CA ASP A 101 10.59 -11.17 -5.22
C ASP A 101 11.76 -10.75 -6.12
N LYS A 102 11.58 -10.68 -7.45
CA LYS A 102 12.62 -10.16 -8.37
C LYS A 102 13.03 -8.73 -8.06
N PHE A 103 12.09 -7.91 -7.56
CA PHE A 103 12.30 -6.51 -7.24
C PHE A 103 12.50 -6.26 -5.74
N ARG A 104 12.72 -7.31 -4.94
CA ARG A 104 12.74 -7.27 -3.47
C ARG A 104 13.78 -6.32 -2.89
N CYS A 105 14.91 -6.10 -3.58
CA CYS A 105 15.90 -5.11 -3.16
C CYS A 105 15.27 -3.74 -2.94
N PHE A 106 14.59 -3.23 -3.96
CA PHE A 106 13.99 -1.91 -3.90
C PHE A 106 12.73 -1.88 -3.02
N VAL A 107 11.93 -2.96 -3.05
CA VAL A 107 10.73 -3.06 -2.20
C VAL A 107 11.09 -3.07 -0.72
N LYS A 108 12.12 -3.83 -0.33
CA LYS A 108 12.65 -3.88 1.04
C LYS A 108 13.14 -2.51 1.49
N ASP A 109 13.98 -1.87 0.68
CA ASP A 109 14.47 -0.52 1.00
C ASP A 109 13.29 0.45 1.20
N LEU A 110 12.26 0.37 0.35
CA LEU A 110 11.07 1.23 0.43
C LEU A 110 10.28 1.02 1.73
N ILE A 111 9.99 -0.23 2.10
CA ILE A 111 9.31 -0.59 3.36
C ILE A 111 10.12 -0.09 4.56
N GLU A 112 11.42 -0.36 4.58
CA GLU A 112 12.30 0.05 5.69
C GLU A 112 12.39 1.57 5.84
N ASN A 113 12.43 2.30 4.71
CA ASN A 113 12.43 3.77 4.71
C ASN A 113 11.10 4.32 5.24
N ILE A 114 9.95 3.75 4.83
CA ILE A 114 8.64 4.17 5.34
C ILE A 114 8.54 3.91 6.85
N ALA A 115 8.93 2.72 7.31
CA ALA A 115 8.94 2.39 8.74
C ALA A 115 9.89 3.29 9.56
N CYS A 116 11.04 3.65 8.99
CA CYS A 116 11.98 4.58 9.62
C CYS A 116 11.40 5.99 9.76
N GLY A 117 10.76 6.49 8.69
CA GLY A 117 10.07 7.77 8.70
C GLY A 117 8.90 7.81 9.68
N HIS A 118 8.09 6.74 9.74
CA HIS A 118 7.02 6.58 10.72
C HIS A 118 7.52 6.77 12.15
N ARG A 119 8.58 6.03 12.53
CA ARG A 119 9.18 6.13 13.87
C ARG A 119 9.60 7.55 14.23
N LYS A 120 10.15 8.30 13.28
CA LYS A 120 10.52 9.71 13.48
C LYS A 120 9.28 10.59 13.69
N MET A 121 8.23 10.37 12.90
CA MET A 121 6.97 11.11 13.04
C MET A 121 6.29 10.85 14.39
N SER A 122 6.15 9.58 14.80
CA SER A 122 5.51 9.22 16.07
C SER A 122 6.24 9.75 17.30
N GLN A 123 7.56 9.97 17.22
CA GLN A 123 8.34 10.60 18.28
C GLN A 123 8.13 12.12 18.34
N SER A 124 7.78 12.75 17.23
CA SER A 124 7.70 14.22 17.10
C SER A 124 6.37 14.82 17.53
N THR A 125 5.26 14.08 17.40
CA THR A 125 3.93 14.56 17.79
C THR A 125 3.01 13.39 18.11
N LYS A 126 2.04 13.63 19.00
CA LYS A 126 0.98 12.67 19.37
C LYS A 126 -0.38 13.06 18.80
N GLU A 127 -0.46 14.19 18.11
CA GLU A 127 -1.71 14.65 17.51
C GLU A 127 -2.14 13.72 16.38
N PRO A 128 -3.44 13.46 16.22
CA PRO A 128 -3.95 12.71 15.08
C PRO A 128 -3.55 13.37 13.76
N LEU A 129 -3.19 12.54 12.79
CA LEU A 129 -2.88 12.94 11.43
C LEU A 129 -4.15 12.88 10.58
N PHE A 130 -4.44 13.98 9.88
CA PHE A 130 -5.51 14.05 8.87
C PHE A 130 -4.92 14.26 7.48
N VAL A 131 -5.22 13.34 6.57
CA VAL A 131 -4.73 13.35 5.20
C VAL A 131 -5.83 13.01 4.21
N TYR A 132 -5.60 13.41 2.96
CA TYR A 132 -6.61 13.42 1.93
C TYR A 132 -6.08 12.79 0.65
N ARG A 133 -6.95 12.08 -0.06
CA ARG A 133 -6.65 11.61 -1.42
C ARG A 133 -7.84 11.82 -2.34
N GLY A 134 -7.62 12.59 -3.40
CA GLY A 134 -8.57 12.72 -4.49
C GLY A 134 -8.48 11.51 -5.42
N MET A 135 -9.62 10.94 -5.79
CA MET A 135 -9.72 9.97 -6.87
C MET A 135 -11.06 10.01 -7.58
N LYS A 136 -11.20 9.17 -8.60
CA LYS A 136 -12.44 9.01 -9.35
C LYS A 136 -12.87 7.55 -9.26
N MET A 137 -14.17 7.33 -9.11
CA MET A 137 -14.77 6.01 -9.09
C MET A 137 -16.03 6.00 -9.95
N ASN A 138 -16.39 4.84 -10.47
CA ASN A 138 -17.71 4.66 -11.06
C ASN A 138 -18.77 4.42 -9.96
N GLN A 139 -20.04 4.39 -10.36
CA GLN A 139 -21.15 4.22 -9.42
C GLN A 139 -21.14 2.85 -8.72
N ASP A 140 -20.73 1.79 -9.41
CA ASP A 140 -20.67 0.44 -8.85
C ASP A 140 -19.60 0.34 -7.75
N GLU A 141 -18.44 0.96 -7.98
CA GLU A 141 -17.37 1.06 -6.99
C GLU A 141 -17.85 1.81 -5.74
N ILE A 142 -18.51 2.96 -5.90
CA ILE A 142 -19.09 3.71 -4.79
C ILE A 142 -20.17 2.88 -4.06
N GLY A 143 -20.98 2.11 -4.79
CA GLY A 143 -21.95 1.18 -4.24
C GLY A 143 -21.30 0.18 -3.28
N LYS A 144 -20.18 -0.42 -3.68
CA LYS A 144 -19.41 -1.34 -2.82
C LYS A 144 -18.92 -0.68 -1.53
N PHE A 145 -18.47 0.57 -1.59
CA PHE A 145 -18.10 1.31 -0.37
C PHE A 145 -19.31 1.51 0.55
N LYS A 146 -20.47 1.91 0.01
CA LYS A 146 -21.69 2.11 0.81
C LYS A 146 -22.16 0.81 1.48
N GLU A 147 -22.07 -0.31 0.78
CA GLU A 147 -22.42 -1.64 1.32
C GLU A 147 -21.46 -2.13 2.42
N ASN A 148 -20.28 -1.52 2.54
CA ASN A 148 -19.22 -1.92 3.45
C ASN A 148 -18.88 -0.84 4.48
N GLU A 149 -19.80 0.10 4.77
CA GLU A 149 -19.65 0.98 5.92
C GLU A 149 -19.50 0.17 7.23
N GLY A 150 -18.53 0.55 8.06
CA GLY A 150 -18.11 -0.16 9.27
C GLY A 150 -17.03 -1.23 9.05
N ASN A 151 -16.90 -1.75 7.82
CA ASN A 151 -15.94 -2.82 7.49
C ASN A 151 -14.51 -2.30 7.29
N LEU A 152 -13.57 -3.24 7.28
CA LEU A 152 -12.17 -2.97 6.95
C LEU A 152 -11.99 -2.87 5.44
N VAL A 153 -11.06 -2.00 5.04
CA VAL A 153 -10.64 -1.73 3.68
C VAL A 153 -9.13 -1.86 3.63
N SER A 154 -8.63 -2.67 2.70
CA SER A 154 -7.22 -2.69 2.33
C SER A 154 -7.07 -2.07 0.95
N ILE A 155 -6.03 -1.27 0.82
CA ILE A 155 -5.68 -0.63 -0.44
C ILE A 155 -4.50 -1.38 -1.03
N HIS A 156 -4.64 -1.82 -2.28
CA HIS A 156 -3.58 -2.60 -2.91
C HIS A 156 -2.44 -1.67 -3.35
N GLY A 157 -1.28 -1.85 -2.71
CA GLY A 157 -0.08 -1.06 -2.94
C GLY A 157 -0.01 0.20 -2.08
N LEU A 158 1.02 0.99 -2.33
CA LEU A 158 1.32 2.17 -1.52
C LEU A 158 0.33 3.31 -1.79
N LEU A 159 -0.05 4.02 -0.72
CA LEU A 159 -1.02 5.12 -0.81
C LEU A 159 -0.35 6.48 -0.62
N GLU A 160 -0.20 7.21 -1.71
CA GLU A 160 0.19 8.63 -1.68
C GLU A 160 -1.01 9.49 -1.25
N THR A 161 -0.84 10.34 -0.24
CA THR A 161 -1.87 11.25 0.28
C THR A 161 -1.27 12.63 0.52
N THR A 162 -2.11 13.63 0.74
CA THR A 162 -1.67 14.98 1.07
C THR A 162 -2.36 15.47 2.34
N SER A 163 -1.68 16.25 3.18
CA SER A 163 -2.30 16.89 4.34
C SER A 163 -3.16 18.10 3.96
N ILE A 164 -3.20 18.48 2.67
CA ILE A 164 -3.90 19.66 2.17
C ILE A 164 -5.17 19.24 1.42
N ARG A 165 -6.33 19.40 2.07
CA ARG A 165 -7.64 19.02 1.52
C ARG A 165 -7.94 19.65 0.15
N SER A 166 -7.60 20.93 -0.05
CA SER A 166 -7.84 21.65 -1.30
C SER A 166 -7.00 21.11 -2.46
N THR A 167 -5.75 20.67 -2.21
CA THR A 167 -4.90 20.01 -3.19
C THR A 167 -5.55 18.71 -3.66
N ALA A 168 -6.00 17.85 -2.73
CA ALA A 168 -6.70 16.60 -3.05
C ALA A 168 -8.00 16.83 -3.86
N LEU A 169 -8.80 17.84 -3.50
CA LEU A 169 -10.01 18.19 -4.26
C LEU A 169 -9.71 18.70 -5.67
N THR A 170 -8.65 19.49 -5.82
CA THR A 170 -8.24 20.03 -7.11
C THR A 170 -7.86 18.93 -8.11
N GLN A 171 -7.30 17.80 -7.61
CA GLN A 171 -6.96 16.63 -8.43
C GLN A 171 -8.18 16.01 -9.12
N VAL A 172 -9.37 16.09 -8.52
CA VAL A 172 -10.58 15.42 -9.02
C VAL A 172 -11.55 16.36 -9.74
N ILE A 173 -11.61 17.63 -9.34
CA ILE A 173 -12.54 18.62 -9.91
C ILE A 173 -12.08 19.11 -11.31
N LYS A 174 -10.76 19.20 -11.57
CA LYS A 174 -10.25 19.72 -12.86
C LYS A 174 -10.49 18.81 -14.06
N VAL A 175 -10.93 17.57 -13.86
CA VAL A 175 -10.92 16.51 -14.89
C VAL A 175 -12.34 16.02 -15.24
N VAL A 176 -13.37 16.86 -15.08
CA VAL A 176 -14.77 16.53 -15.44
C VAL A 176 -14.95 16.65 -16.96
N ARG A 177 -14.35 15.70 -17.71
CA ARG A 177 -14.64 15.45 -19.13
C ARG A 177 -15.19 14.04 -19.39
N GLU A 178 -15.17 13.17 -18.39
CA GLU A 178 -15.66 11.79 -18.47
C GLU A 178 -17.01 11.70 -17.74
N THR A 179 -18.08 11.38 -18.47
CA THR A 179 -19.48 11.46 -18.02
C THR A 179 -19.86 10.41 -16.97
N HIS A 180 -19.05 9.38 -16.75
CA HIS A 180 -19.39 8.22 -15.90
C HIS A 180 -18.51 8.08 -14.64
N MET A 181 -17.56 9.00 -14.43
CA MET A 181 -16.65 8.96 -13.29
C MET A 181 -17.04 10.03 -12.27
N ILE A 182 -17.27 9.62 -11.03
CA ILE A 182 -17.68 10.48 -9.93
C ILE A 182 -16.44 10.87 -9.12
N PRO A 183 -16.22 12.18 -8.83
CA PRO A 183 -15.18 12.64 -7.92
C PRO A 183 -15.38 12.06 -6.52
N VAL A 184 -14.32 11.48 -5.97
CA VAL A 184 -14.27 10.93 -4.61
C VAL A 184 -13.12 11.58 -3.85
N LEU A 185 -13.37 11.97 -2.61
CA LEU A 185 -12.35 12.39 -1.67
C LEU A 185 -12.30 11.39 -0.52
N LEU A 186 -11.15 10.75 -0.35
CA LEU A 186 -10.85 9.98 0.85
C LEU A 186 -10.37 10.96 1.93
N GLU A 187 -10.99 10.92 3.10
CA GLU A 187 -10.61 11.67 4.30
C GLU A 187 -10.10 10.63 5.31
N ILE A 188 -8.78 10.60 5.54
CA ILE A 188 -8.11 9.55 6.32
C ILE A 188 -7.60 10.14 7.62
N GLU A 189 -8.06 9.57 8.74
CA GLU A 189 -7.57 9.84 10.09
C GLU A 189 -6.61 8.73 10.52
N SER A 190 -5.48 9.10 11.13
CA SER A 190 -4.53 8.16 11.73
C SER A 190 -4.00 8.67 13.05
N ASP A 191 -4.07 7.84 14.09
CA ASP A 191 -3.29 8.10 15.30
C ASP A 191 -1.84 7.64 15.07
N LEU A 192 -0.85 8.47 15.44
CA LEU A 192 0.58 8.19 15.21
C LEU A 192 1.14 7.03 16.06
N ASN A 193 0.35 6.52 17.00
CA ASN A 193 0.76 5.46 17.93
C ASN A 193 0.48 4.04 17.42
N HIS A 194 -0.09 3.89 16.23
CA HIS A 194 -0.41 2.59 15.65
C HIS A 194 0.80 1.97 14.92
N ASN A 195 0.79 0.64 14.80
CA ASN A 195 1.79 -0.13 14.03
C ASN A 195 1.66 0.05 12.50
N ALA A 196 0.71 0.86 12.03
CA ALA A 196 0.57 1.19 10.62
C ALA A 196 1.73 2.08 10.18
N SER A 197 2.53 1.63 9.22
CA SER A 197 3.71 2.36 8.75
C SER A 197 3.33 3.39 7.69
N PHE A 198 3.64 4.65 7.94
CA PHE A 198 3.56 5.74 6.96
C PHE A 198 4.62 6.80 7.22
N THR A 199 4.94 7.61 6.22
CA THR A 199 5.95 8.67 6.39
C THR A 199 5.62 9.93 5.60
N ASP A 200 6.06 11.06 6.14
CA ASP A 200 6.19 12.30 5.41
C ASP A 200 7.28 12.16 4.34
N THR A 201 6.91 12.50 3.11
CA THR A 201 7.79 12.45 1.95
C THR A 201 8.81 13.59 1.93
N ILE A 202 8.57 14.69 2.66
CA ILE A 202 9.49 15.83 2.83
C ILE A 202 10.69 15.45 3.70
N GLN A 203 10.50 14.57 4.69
CA GLN A 203 11.61 14.09 5.53
C GLN A 203 12.63 13.24 4.75
N CYS A 204 12.36 12.97 3.47
CA CYS A 204 13.23 12.23 2.56
C CYS A 204 13.91 13.13 1.50
N GLY A 205 13.95 14.46 1.61
CA GLY A 205 14.85 15.30 0.78
C GLY A 205 14.17 16.42 0.00
N ASP A 206 14.90 16.98 -0.99
CA ASP A 206 14.64 18.30 -1.61
C ASP A 206 13.54 18.34 -2.69
N LEU A 207 12.47 17.56 -2.57
CA LEU A 207 11.31 17.70 -3.46
C LEU A 207 10.46 18.92 -3.07
N PRO A 208 9.95 19.71 -4.05
CA PRO A 208 9.16 20.90 -3.77
C PRO A 208 7.89 20.54 -3.00
N SER A 209 7.68 21.32 -1.94
CA SER A 209 6.66 21.21 -0.91
C SER A 209 5.25 20.89 -1.41
N GLU A 210 4.71 19.75 -1.01
CA GLU A 210 3.39 19.60 -0.41
C GLU A 210 3.53 18.51 0.67
N LYS A 211 2.87 18.67 1.83
CA LYS A 211 2.97 17.73 2.95
C LYS A 211 2.30 16.41 2.57
N ASP A 212 3.02 15.58 1.83
CA ASP A 212 2.51 14.34 1.29
C ASP A 212 2.93 13.19 2.19
N ILE A 213 1.95 12.39 2.60
CA ILE A 213 2.15 11.21 3.44
C ILE A 213 2.01 9.98 2.57
N LEU A 214 2.98 9.07 2.67
CA LEU A 214 2.98 7.78 1.99
C LEU A 214 2.67 6.67 2.99
N PHE A 215 1.53 6.00 2.83
CA PHE A 215 1.22 4.79 3.60
C PHE A 215 1.77 3.55 2.91
N ASP A 216 2.22 2.60 3.74
CA ASP A 216 2.66 1.29 3.30
C ASP A 216 1.49 0.42 2.78
N SER A 217 1.79 -0.64 2.02
CA SER A 217 0.78 -1.52 1.41
C SER A 217 0.07 -2.44 2.40
N ASN A 218 0.64 -2.66 3.59
CA ASN A 218 0.03 -3.44 4.65
C ASN A 218 -0.94 -2.62 5.54
N VAL A 219 -1.10 -1.32 5.28
CA VAL A 219 -2.00 -0.49 6.10
C VAL A 219 -3.47 -0.82 5.81
N THR A 220 -4.22 -1.10 6.87
CA THR A 220 -5.67 -1.29 6.83
C THR A 220 -6.42 -0.08 7.36
N PHE A 221 -7.59 0.17 6.78
CA PHE A 221 -8.46 1.28 7.14
C PHE A 221 -9.85 0.77 7.49
N ARG A 222 -10.51 1.35 8.49
CA ARG A 222 -11.95 1.17 8.72
C ARG A 222 -12.70 2.23 7.93
N LEU A 223 -13.68 1.80 7.14
CA LEU A 223 -14.58 2.72 6.44
C LEU A 223 -15.66 3.19 7.41
N GLU A 224 -15.56 4.40 7.91
CA GLU A 224 -16.50 4.90 8.91
C GLU A 224 -17.80 5.39 8.27
N LYS A 225 -17.69 6.07 7.12
CA LYS A 225 -18.84 6.68 6.47
C LYS A 225 -18.60 7.00 5.01
N VAL A 226 -19.63 6.86 4.19
CA VAL A 226 -19.70 7.29 2.80
C VAL A 226 -20.86 8.29 2.66
N LYS A 227 -20.53 9.55 2.39
CA LYS A 227 -21.54 10.60 2.19
C LYS A 227 -21.34 11.29 0.85
N THR A 228 -22.41 11.78 0.26
CA THR A 228 -22.33 12.62 -0.94
C THR A 228 -22.48 14.07 -0.51
N ASP A 229 -21.50 14.90 -0.87
CA ASP A 229 -21.47 16.32 -0.62
C ASP A 229 -21.40 17.06 -1.97
N GLU A 230 -22.53 17.64 -2.36
CA GLU A 230 -22.74 18.24 -3.68
C GLU A 230 -22.40 17.28 -4.84
N LYS A 231 -21.23 17.46 -5.45
CA LYS A 231 -20.73 16.70 -6.61
C LYS A 231 -19.58 15.76 -6.26
N VAL A 232 -19.22 15.66 -4.99
CA VAL A 232 -18.09 14.86 -4.51
C VAL A 232 -18.60 13.84 -3.50
N VAL A 233 -18.17 12.59 -3.62
CA VAL A 233 -18.40 11.58 -2.59
C VAL A 233 -17.25 11.65 -1.59
N LEU A 234 -17.59 11.83 -0.32
CA LEU A 234 -16.64 11.86 0.79
C LEU A 234 -16.65 10.50 1.48
N MET A 235 -15.48 9.90 1.62
CA MET A 235 -15.30 8.63 2.32
C MET A 235 -14.38 8.85 3.52
N ALA A 236 -14.96 8.74 4.71
CA ALA A 236 -14.22 8.83 5.97
C ALA A 236 -13.60 7.47 6.29
N LEU A 237 -12.28 7.45 6.43
CA LEU A 237 -11.47 6.27 6.70
C LEU A 237 -10.64 6.53 7.96
N LYS A 238 -10.53 5.51 8.81
CA LYS A 238 -9.64 5.56 9.98
C LYS A 238 -8.62 4.42 9.91
N VAL A 239 -7.34 4.72 10.09
CA VAL A 239 -6.30 3.68 10.17
C VAL A 239 -6.64 2.72 11.31
N SER A 240 -6.53 1.41 11.02
CA SER A 240 -6.91 0.33 11.93
C SER A 240 -5.76 -0.66 12.10
N THR A 241 -5.63 -1.21 13.31
CA THR A 241 -4.70 -2.28 13.68
C THR A 241 -5.31 -3.69 13.54
N ASP A 242 -6.54 -3.79 13.06
CA ASP A 242 -7.25 -5.05 12.93
C ASP A 242 -6.54 -5.98 11.93
N GLY A 243 -5.93 -5.45 10.86
CA GLY A 243 -5.16 -6.24 9.90
C GLY A 243 -4.00 -7.00 10.57
N GLU A 244 -3.24 -6.31 11.41
CA GLU A 244 -2.15 -6.92 12.19
C GLU A 244 -2.69 -7.95 13.20
N THR A 245 -3.82 -7.64 13.84
CA THR A 245 -4.49 -8.57 14.78
C THR A 245 -4.93 -9.85 14.08
N ILE A 246 -5.49 -9.73 12.87
CA ILE A 246 -5.91 -10.87 12.03
C ILE A 246 -4.69 -11.68 11.60
N LYS A 247 -3.59 -11.02 11.19
CA LYS A 247 -2.31 -11.68 10.87
C LYS A 247 -1.80 -12.48 12.06
N GLN A 248 -1.74 -11.85 13.24
CA GLN A 248 -1.22 -12.48 14.45
C GLN A 248 -2.04 -13.70 14.86
N LYS A 249 -3.37 -13.58 14.80
CA LYS A 249 -4.27 -14.71 15.06
C LYS A 249 -4.04 -15.87 14.08
N TYR A 250 -3.90 -15.59 12.78
CA TYR A 250 -3.62 -16.62 11.78
C TYR A 250 -2.28 -17.33 12.04
N ILE A 251 -1.23 -16.58 12.39
CA ILE A 251 0.08 -17.13 12.75
C ILE A 251 -0.05 -18.07 13.97
N GLU A 252 -0.73 -17.63 15.02
CA GLU A 252 -0.93 -18.41 16.24
C GLU A 252 -1.74 -19.70 16.00
N ASP A 253 -2.86 -19.60 15.27
CA ASP A 253 -3.70 -20.75 14.96
C ASP A 253 -2.98 -21.76 14.06
N THR A 254 -2.12 -21.28 13.15
CA THR A 254 -1.32 -22.17 12.29
C THR A 254 -0.18 -22.84 13.04
N HIS A 255 0.48 -22.13 13.96
CA HIS A 255 1.52 -22.70 14.82
C HIS A 255 0.99 -23.78 15.77
N ARG A 256 -0.26 -23.65 16.24
CA ARG A 256 -0.91 -24.70 17.04
C ARG A 256 -1.11 -26.01 16.28
N GLN A 257 -1.18 -25.94 14.95
CA GLN A 257 -1.34 -27.12 14.09
C GLN A 257 0.00 -27.73 13.67
N ILE A 258 1.05 -26.91 13.57
CA ILE A 258 2.37 -27.32 13.08
C ILE A 258 3.46 -26.52 13.81
N GLU A 259 4.28 -27.21 14.62
CA GLU A 259 5.38 -26.59 15.37
C GLU A 259 6.49 -26.07 14.43
N ASN A 260 7.12 -24.94 14.81
CA ASN A 260 8.33 -24.38 14.16
C ASN A 260 8.22 -24.00 12.67
N LEU A 261 7.05 -23.55 12.21
CA LEU A 261 6.90 -22.99 10.86
C LEU A 261 7.64 -21.64 10.72
N SER A 262 8.49 -21.53 9.70
CA SER A 262 9.03 -20.21 9.30
C SER A 262 7.96 -19.37 8.59
N MET A 263 8.09 -18.04 8.61
CA MET A 263 7.18 -17.12 7.90
C MET A 263 7.06 -17.44 6.41
N LYS A 264 8.14 -17.95 5.79
CA LYS A 264 8.13 -18.40 4.39
C LYS A 264 7.18 -19.58 4.15
N ILE A 265 7.13 -20.53 5.08
CA ILE A 265 6.24 -21.69 4.98
C ILE A 265 4.79 -21.27 5.27
N LEU A 266 4.57 -20.40 6.27
CA LEU A 266 3.25 -19.83 6.55
C LEU A 266 2.67 -19.10 5.34
N PHE A 267 3.47 -18.27 4.69
CA PHE A 267 3.07 -17.56 3.47
C PHE A 267 2.87 -18.52 2.30
N GLY A 268 3.74 -19.51 2.11
CA GLY A 268 3.56 -20.54 1.07
C GLY A 268 2.25 -21.32 1.23
N ARG A 269 1.87 -21.67 2.45
CA ARG A 269 0.56 -22.30 2.74
C ARG A 269 -0.59 -21.36 2.37
N LEU A 270 -0.50 -20.09 2.77
CA LEU A 270 -1.51 -19.09 2.42
C LEU A 270 -1.67 -18.97 0.90
N MET A 271 -0.58 -18.95 0.14
CA MET A 271 -0.61 -18.89 -1.33
C MET A 271 -1.35 -20.10 -1.93
N CYS A 272 -1.08 -21.31 -1.44
CA CYS A 272 -1.81 -22.52 -1.82
C CYS A 272 -3.33 -22.39 -1.56
N ASP A 273 -3.71 -21.82 -0.41
CA ASP A 273 -5.12 -21.63 -0.03
C ASP A 273 -5.83 -20.58 -0.91
N ILE A 274 -5.10 -19.60 -1.45
CA ILE A 274 -5.63 -18.59 -2.41
C ILE A 274 -5.69 -19.14 -3.84
N GLY A 275 -5.00 -20.25 -4.13
CA GLY A 275 -4.85 -20.82 -5.47
C GLY A 275 -3.84 -20.06 -6.32
N LEU A 276 -2.79 -19.53 -5.69
CA LEU A 276 -1.62 -18.89 -6.31
C LEU A 276 -0.38 -19.78 -6.21
#